data_AF-A0A9E3EE91-F1
#
_entry.id   AF-A0A9E3EE91-F1
#
_cell.length_a   1.000
_cell.length_b   1.000
_cell.length_c   1.000
_cell.angle_alpha   90.00
_cell.angle_beta   90.00
_cell.angle_gamma   90.00
#
_symmetry.space_group_name_H-M   'P 1'
#
loop_
_entity.id
_entity.type
_entity.pdbx_description
1 polymer ?
#
loop_
_entity_poly.entity_id
_entity_poly.type
_entity_poly.pdbx_seq_one_letter_code
_entity_poly.pdbx_strand_id
1 'polypeptide(L)'
;MAYKETFWMACDSTEQMRAEYGPFHTRAEAEMEARKLGFDYLLRYEHIVGDRNEIQEVRSIFIELSGARPQRLPTKLHTRCATCGASASHDLAWRAEVWADIHEFEHARHFVRLFEQVRSELKEIANWRDAA
;
A
#
# COMPACT_ATOMS: atom_id res chain seq x y z
N MET A 1 41.47 -2.03 -7.56
CA MET A 1 40.22 -2.32 -8.28
C MET A 1 39.07 -2.13 -7.32
N ALA A 2 38.21 -1.14 -7.55
CA ALA A 2 36.99 -1.01 -6.78
C ALA A 2 36.05 -2.19 -7.05
N TYR A 3 35.53 -2.82 -6.00
CA TYR A 3 34.55 -3.91 -6.12
C TYR A 3 33.21 -3.49 -5.52
N LYS A 4 32.14 -4.16 -5.95
CA LYS A 4 30.77 -3.81 -5.57
C LYS A 4 30.18 -4.90 -4.70
N GLU A 5 29.80 -4.56 -3.48
CA GLU A 5 29.00 -5.42 -2.61
C GLU A 5 27.52 -5.09 -2.79
N THR A 6 26.66 -6.10 -2.75
CA THR A 6 25.21 -5.95 -2.96
C THR A 6 24.43 -6.62 -1.85
N PHE A 7 23.55 -5.87 -1.21
CA PHE A 7 22.66 -6.36 -0.16
C PHE A 7 21.21 -6.18 -0.60
N TRP A 8 20.39 -7.18 -0.33
CA TRP A 8 18.97 -7.17 -0.67
C TRP A 8 18.12 -7.06 0.58
N MET A 9 17.14 -6.17 0.56
CA MET A 9 16.15 -5.97 1.61
C MET A 9 14.76 -6.03 0.99
N ALA A 10 13.78 -6.49 1.75
CA ALA A 10 12.36 -6.31 1.47
C ALA A 10 11.89 -4.99 2.11
N CYS A 11 11.03 -4.24 1.43
CA CYS A 11 10.60 -2.92 1.87
C CYS A 11 9.14 -2.59 1.53
N ASP A 12 8.43 -1.94 2.44
CA ASP A 12 7.02 -1.56 2.27
C ASP A 12 6.82 -0.31 1.40
N SER A 13 7.76 0.65 1.43
CA SER A 13 7.65 1.94 0.73
C SER A 13 9.00 2.48 0.27
N THR A 14 8.98 3.57 -0.53
CA THR A 14 10.18 4.33 -0.92
C THR A 14 10.47 5.51 0.00
N GLU A 15 9.72 5.67 1.09
CA GLU A 15 9.82 6.80 2.01
C GLU A 15 11.01 6.68 2.97
N GLN A 16 11.32 7.76 3.67
CA GLN A 16 12.43 7.77 4.64
C GLN A 16 12.13 6.91 5.88
N MET A 17 10.86 6.87 6.31
CA MET A 17 10.38 6.10 7.47
C MET A 17 9.75 4.78 7.03
N ARG A 18 10.50 3.98 6.28
CA ARG A 18 10.06 2.69 5.72
C ARG A 18 10.40 1.51 6.63
N ALA A 19 9.63 0.44 6.53
CA ALA A 19 9.97 -0.84 7.17
C ALA A 19 10.91 -1.62 6.25
N GLU A 20 12.08 -2.00 6.76
CA GLU A 20 13.06 -2.83 6.04
C GLU A 20 13.23 -4.18 6.72
N TYR A 21 13.29 -5.23 5.93
CA TYR A 21 13.53 -6.59 6.40
C TYR A 21 14.63 -7.27 5.58
N GLY A 22 15.63 -7.84 6.24
CA GLY A 22 16.85 -8.39 5.61
C GLY A 22 18.09 -8.22 6.50
N PRO A 23 19.32 -8.37 5.95
CA PRO A 23 19.65 -8.55 4.54
C PRO A 23 19.55 -10.00 4.03
N PHE A 24 19.27 -10.14 2.75
CA PHE A 24 19.21 -11.41 2.01
C PHE A 24 20.37 -11.55 1.03
N HIS A 25 20.76 -12.79 0.76
CA HIS A 25 21.91 -13.09 -0.10
C HIS A 25 21.53 -13.05 -1.58
N THR A 26 20.26 -13.32 -1.92
CA THR A 26 19.77 -13.33 -3.29
C THR A 26 18.51 -12.49 -3.45
N ARG A 27 18.31 -11.96 -4.67
CA ARG A 27 17.07 -11.27 -5.03
C ARG A 27 15.84 -12.15 -4.83
N ALA A 28 15.93 -13.44 -5.19
CA ALA A 28 14.80 -14.36 -5.13
C ALA A 28 14.34 -14.62 -3.69
N GLU A 29 15.29 -14.72 -2.75
CA GLU A 29 15.01 -14.83 -1.32
C GLU A 29 14.30 -13.58 -0.80
N ALA A 30 14.83 -12.39 -1.13
CA ALA A 30 14.23 -11.12 -0.75
C ALA A 30 12.81 -10.94 -1.30
N GLU A 31 12.58 -11.32 -2.56
CA GLU A 31 11.26 -11.25 -3.20
C GLU A 31 10.25 -12.19 -2.54
N MET A 32 10.67 -13.41 -2.19
CA MET A 32 9.82 -14.38 -1.51
C MET A 32 9.39 -13.86 -0.13
N GLU A 33 10.33 -13.29 0.65
CA GLU A 33 10.01 -12.73 1.97
C GLU A 33 9.17 -11.45 1.86
N ALA A 34 9.45 -10.57 0.89
CA ALA A 34 8.63 -9.38 0.63
C ALA A 34 7.18 -9.77 0.34
N ARG A 35 6.96 -10.78 -0.51
CA ARG A 35 5.61 -11.28 -0.82
C ARG A 35 4.89 -11.86 0.40
N LYS A 36 5.60 -12.54 1.32
CA LYS A 36 5.01 -13.07 2.57
C LYS A 36 4.57 -11.94 3.51
N LEU A 37 5.35 -10.86 3.58
CA LEU A 37 5.10 -9.71 4.44
C LEU A 37 4.12 -8.69 3.83
N GLY A 38 3.76 -8.85 2.57
CA GLY A 38 2.92 -7.88 1.84
C GLY A 38 3.66 -6.59 1.48
N PHE A 39 4.99 -6.66 1.35
CA PHE A 39 5.84 -5.55 0.93
C PHE A 39 5.85 -5.41 -0.59
N ASP A 40 5.74 -4.18 -1.06
CA ASP A 40 5.59 -3.85 -2.47
C ASP A 40 6.94 -3.61 -3.18
N TYR A 41 8.02 -3.43 -2.42
CA TYR A 41 9.34 -3.06 -2.95
C TYR A 41 10.44 -4.00 -2.45
N LEU A 42 11.49 -4.12 -3.26
CA LEU A 42 12.81 -4.54 -2.82
C LEU A 42 13.73 -3.34 -2.78
N LEU A 43 14.59 -3.29 -1.77
CA LEU A 43 15.65 -2.31 -1.66
C LEU A 43 17.00 -3.01 -1.84
N ARG A 44 17.78 -2.53 -2.80
CA ARG A 44 19.12 -3.02 -3.09
C ARG A 44 20.15 -1.96 -2.70
N TYR A 45 20.94 -2.27 -1.68
CA TYR A 45 22.11 -1.48 -1.33
C TYR A 45 23.32 -1.95 -2.14
N GLU A 46 23.96 -1.03 -2.85
CA GLU A 46 25.24 -1.28 -3.51
C GLU A 46 26.33 -0.45 -2.82
N HIS A 47 27.34 -1.11 -2.26
CA HIS A 47 28.53 -0.45 -1.71
C HIS A 47 29.66 -0.57 -2.73
N ILE A 48 30.16 0.57 -3.21
CA ILE A 48 31.38 0.63 -4.03
C ILE A 48 32.56 0.79 -3.09
N VAL A 49 33.34 -0.28 -2.96
CA VAL A 49 34.50 -0.36 -2.06
C VAL A 49 35.76 -0.03 -2.85
N GLY A 50 36.54 0.93 -2.36
CA GLY A 50 37.79 1.39 -2.92
C GLY A 50 38.98 0.49 -2.62
N ASP A 51 40.14 0.89 -3.13
CA ASP A 51 41.37 0.09 -3.08
C ASP A 51 41.97 -0.05 -1.66
N ARG A 52 41.58 0.79 -0.70
CA ARG A 52 41.97 0.67 0.72
C ARG A 52 40.84 0.10 1.57
N ASN A 53 39.89 -0.59 0.94
CA ASN A 53 38.73 -1.18 1.59
C ASN A 53 37.79 -0.16 2.25
N GLU A 54 37.83 1.09 1.77
CA GLU A 54 36.92 2.16 2.18
C GLU A 54 35.66 2.18 1.31
N ILE A 55 34.49 2.41 1.92
CA ILE A 55 33.25 2.62 1.17
C ILE A 55 33.33 4.00 0.52
N GLN A 56 33.42 4.04 -0.81
CA GLN A 56 33.47 5.27 -1.58
C GLN A 56 32.07 5.78 -1.95
N GLU A 57 31.13 4.86 -2.20
CA GLU A 57 29.77 5.20 -2.61
C GLU A 57 28.77 4.18 -2.07
N VAL A 58 27.61 4.65 -1.63
CA VAL A 58 26.45 3.82 -1.27
C VAL A 58 25.29 4.20 -2.18
N ARG A 59 24.75 3.24 -2.91
CA ARG A 59 23.55 3.43 -3.76
C ARG A 59 22.38 2.65 -3.18
N SER A 60 21.24 3.31 -3.10
CA SER A 60 19.96 2.72 -2.71
C SER A 60 19.07 2.64 -3.93
N ILE A 61 18.74 1.41 -4.35
CA ILE A 61 17.93 1.18 -5.55
C ILE A 61 16.65 0.46 -5.14
N PHE A 62 15.52 1.13 -5.34
CA PHE A 62 14.21 0.58 -5.10
C PHE A 62 13.69 -0.13 -6.35
N ILE A 63 13.20 -1.36 -6.18
CA ILE A 63 12.66 -2.19 -7.24
C ILE A 63 11.25 -2.57 -6.86
N GLU A 64 10.27 -2.04 -7.60
CA GLU A 64 8.87 -2.41 -7.44
C GLU A 64 8.65 -3.86 -7.90
N LEU A 65 7.98 -4.66 -7.06
CA LEU A 65 7.67 -6.04 -7.40
C LEU A 65 6.48 -6.08 -8.35
N SER A 66 6.58 -6.82 -9.45
CA SER A 66 5.44 -7.04 -10.34
C SER A 66 4.36 -7.84 -9.60
N GLY A 67 3.22 -7.19 -9.35
CA GLY A 67 2.15 -7.70 -8.47
C GLY A 67 2.06 -7.00 -7.11
N ALA A 68 3.00 -6.09 -6.80
CA ALA A 68 2.75 -5.00 -5.85
C ALA A 68 1.44 -4.34 -6.27
N ARG A 69 0.50 -4.20 -5.34
CA ARG A 69 -0.82 -3.68 -5.68
C ARG A 69 -0.59 -2.36 -6.40
N PRO A 70 -1.15 -2.15 -7.62
CA PRO A 70 -1.05 -0.86 -8.26
C PRO A 70 -1.49 0.15 -7.22
N GLN A 71 -0.65 1.16 -6.95
CA GLN A 71 -1.02 2.27 -6.07
C GLN A 71 -2.46 2.60 -6.41
N ARG A 72 -3.38 2.29 -5.49
CA ARG A 72 -4.80 2.47 -5.77
C ARG A 72 -4.93 3.96 -6.04
N LEU A 73 -5.10 4.34 -7.31
CA LEU A 73 -5.51 5.69 -7.69
C LEU A 73 -6.60 6.05 -6.68
N PRO A 74 -6.53 7.22 -6.01
CA PRO A 74 -7.45 7.57 -4.94
C PRO A 74 -8.87 7.35 -5.46
N THR A 75 -9.44 6.23 -5.07
CA THR A 75 -10.68 5.75 -5.66
C THR A 75 -11.72 6.48 -4.86
N LYS A 76 -12.37 7.46 -5.49
CA LYS A 76 -13.38 8.25 -4.82
C LYS A 76 -14.48 7.30 -4.35
N LEU A 77 -14.67 7.26 -3.03
CA LEU A 77 -15.68 6.42 -2.41
C LEU A 77 -16.95 7.21 -2.26
N HIS A 78 -18.09 6.54 -2.38
CA HIS A 78 -19.39 7.14 -2.20
C HIS A 78 -20.20 6.30 -1.24
N THR A 79 -20.78 6.95 -0.24
CA THR A 79 -21.77 6.33 0.65
C THR A 79 -23.16 6.75 0.22
N ARG A 80 -24.12 5.82 0.28
CA ARG A 80 -25.55 6.12 0.07
C ARG A 80 -26.41 5.30 1.01
N CYS A 81 -27.26 5.95 1.78
CA CYS A 81 -28.27 5.30 2.59
C CYS A 81 -29.37 4.70 1.71
N ALA A 82 -29.62 3.40 1.86
CA ALA A 82 -30.67 2.68 1.16
C ALA A 82 -32.07 3.10 1.62
N THR A 83 -32.20 3.64 2.83
CA THR A 83 -33.48 3.96 3.46
C THR A 83 -33.93 5.39 3.16
N CYS A 84 -33.06 6.38 3.39
CA CYS A 84 -33.41 7.81 3.20
C CYS A 84 -32.76 8.46 1.98
N GLY A 85 -31.86 7.77 1.29
CA GLY A 85 -31.18 8.28 0.09
C GLY A 85 -30.05 9.28 0.35
N ALA A 86 -29.76 9.65 1.60
CA ALA A 86 -28.63 10.51 1.96
C ALA A 86 -27.32 9.94 1.39
N SER A 87 -26.47 10.81 0.85
CA SER A 87 -25.22 10.40 0.21
C SER A 87 -24.07 11.36 0.51
N ALA A 88 -22.85 10.82 0.49
CA ALA A 88 -21.62 11.57 0.65
C ALA A 88 -20.50 10.97 -0.22
N SER A 89 -19.45 11.75 -0.48
CA SER A 89 -18.26 11.31 -1.22
C SER A 89 -17.02 11.47 -0.35
N HIS A 90 -16.08 10.53 -0.45
CA HIS A 90 -14.94 10.41 0.45
C HIS A 90 -13.67 10.04 -0.30
N ASP A 91 -12.57 10.68 0.07
CA ASP A 91 -11.25 10.38 -0.51
C ASP A 91 -10.52 9.27 0.24
N LEU A 92 -10.97 8.94 1.46
CA LEU A 92 -10.36 7.96 2.36
C LEU A 92 -11.42 6.97 2.86
N ALA A 93 -11.06 5.68 2.94
CA ALA A 93 -11.97 4.61 3.37
C ALA A 93 -12.55 4.84 4.77
N TRP A 94 -11.72 5.22 5.74
CA TRP A 94 -12.16 5.46 7.12
C TRP A 94 -13.21 6.59 7.22
N ARG A 95 -13.16 7.60 6.32
CA ARG A 95 -14.18 8.68 6.32
C ARG A 95 -15.54 8.15 5.87
N ALA A 96 -15.55 7.25 4.90
CA ALA A 96 -16.76 6.59 4.43
C ALA A 96 -17.40 5.73 5.54
N GLU A 97 -16.57 5.00 6.29
CA GLU A 97 -16.99 4.18 7.43
C GLU A 97 -17.56 5.03 8.56
N VAL A 98 -16.83 6.07 9.02
CA VAL A 98 -17.30 6.97 10.08
C VAL A 98 -18.61 7.66 9.70
N TRP A 99 -18.74 8.11 8.45
CA TRP A 99 -19.99 8.71 7.98
C TRP A 99 -21.16 7.72 8.06
N ALA A 100 -20.92 6.47 7.65
CA ALA A 100 -21.94 5.44 7.67
C ALA A 100 -22.34 5.07 9.10
N ASP A 101 -21.38 4.94 10.02
CA ASP A 101 -21.63 4.64 11.42
C ASP A 101 -22.44 5.73 12.10
N ILE A 102 -22.06 6.99 11.91
CA ILE A 102 -22.82 8.14 12.44
C ILE A 102 -24.23 8.11 11.88
N HIS A 103 -24.40 7.91 10.57
CA HIS A 103 -25.72 7.92 9.94
C HIS A 103 -26.62 6.78 10.43
N GLU A 104 -26.09 5.56 10.55
CA GLU A 104 -26.83 4.40 11.05
C GLU A 104 -27.13 4.50 12.55
N PHE A 105 -26.26 5.18 13.32
CA PHE A 105 -26.47 5.48 14.73
C PHE A 105 -27.57 6.53 14.94
N GLU A 106 -27.51 7.64 14.19
CA GLU A 106 -28.50 8.73 14.26
C GLU A 106 -29.88 8.30 13.74
N HIS A 107 -29.92 7.33 12.82
CA HIS A 107 -31.15 6.86 12.20
C HIS A 107 -31.31 5.35 12.35
N ALA A 108 -32.07 4.93 13.38
CA ALA A 108 -32.38 3.53 13.61
C ALA A 108 -32.98 2.86 12.36
N ARG A 109 -32.46 1.67 12.01
CA ARG A 109 -32.86 0.86 10.84
C ARG A 109 -32.51 1.47 9.48
N HIS A 110 -31.61 2.45 9.43
CA HIS A 110 -30.97 2.84 8.18
C HIS A 110 -29.82 1.89 7.85
N PHE A 111 -29.53 1.75 6.56
CA PHE A 111 -28.43 0.93 6.07
C PHE A 111 -27.68 1.67 4.97
N VAL A 112 -26.37 1.78 5.12
CA VAL A 112 -25.50 2.51 4.21
C VAL A 112 -24.76 1.55 3.29
N ARG A 113 -24.89 1.82 1.99
CA ARG A 113 -24.18 1.12 0.91
C ARG A 113 -22.94 1.93 0.53
N LEU A 114 -21.85 1.22 0.22
CA LEU A 114 -20.59 1.81 -0.22
C LEU A 114 -20.36 1.53 -1.71
N PHE A 115 -19.86 2.53 -2.42
CA PHE A 115 -19.54 2.45 -3.84
C PHE A 115 -18.12 2.98 -4.09
N GLU A 116 -17.41 2.32 -5.00
CA GLU A 116 -16.17 2.82 -5.59
C GLU A 116 -16.47 3.49 -6.93
N GLN A 117 -15.88 4.68 -7.16
CA GLN A 117 -15.91 5.32 -8.46
C GLN A 117 -14.87 4.68 -9.37
N VAL A 118 -15.34 3.93 -10.38
CA VAL A 118 -14.51 3.37 -11.44
C VAL A 118 -14.79 4.15 -12.72
N ARG A 119 -13.83 4.99 -13.13
CA ARG A 119 -14.00 5.95 -14.25
C ARG A 119 -15.18 6.90 -13.98
N SER A 120 -16.26 6.78 -14.75
CA SER A 120 -17.49 7.57 -14.63
C SER A 120 -18.65 6.81 -14.00
N GLU A 121 -18.42 5.57 -13.53
CA GLU A 121 -19.46 4.70 -12.98
C GLU A 121 -19.23 4.44 -11.48
N LEU A 122 -20.33 4.26 -10.74
CA LEU A 122 -20.30 3.86 -9.34
C LEU A 122 -20.53 2.36 -9.27
N LYS A 123 -19.53 1.62 -8.81
CA LYS A 123 -19.61 0.19 -8.57
C LYS A 123 -19.78 -0.07 -7.09
N GLU A 124 -20.78 -0.86 -6.73
CA GLU A 124 -21.04 -1.18 -5.33
C GLU A 124 -20.01 -2.16 -4.77
N ILE A 125 -19.57 -1.91 -3.53
CA ILE A 125 -18.74 -2.82 -2.76
C ILE A 125 -19.67 -3.65 -1.87
N ALA A 126 -19.94 -4.88 -2.30
CA ALA A 126 -20.76 -5.81 -1.52
C ALA A 126 -20.06 -6.18 -0.21
N ASN A 127 -20.83 -6.35 0.86
CA ASN A 127 -20.37 -6.76 2.19
C ASN A 127 -19.17 -5.94 2.72
N TRP A 128 -19.12 -4.65 2.38
CA TRP A 128 -18.01 -3.78 2.75
C TRP A 128 -17.86 -3.59 4.27
N ARG A 129 -18.91 -3.91 5.04
CA ARG A 129 -18.90 -3.96 6.51
C ARG A 129 -18.28 -5.22 7.08
N ASP A 130 -18.27 -6.34 6.34
CA ASP A 130 -17.73 -7.63 6.81
C ASP A 130 -16.24 -7.82 6.45
N ALA A 131 -15.67 -6.87 5.70
CA ALA A 131 -14.31 -6.93 5.19
C ALA A 131 -13.30 -6.12 6.04
N ALA A 132 -13.73 -5.56 7.17
CA ALA A 132 -12.93 -4.77 8.12
C ALA A 132 -12.45 -5.61 9.31
#